data_AF-A0A1F8AD95-F1
#
_entry.id   AF-A0A1F8AD95-F1
#
_cell.length_a   1.000
_cell.length_b   1.000
_cell.length_c   1.000
_cell.angle_alpha   90.00
_cell.angle_beta   90.00
_cell.angle_gamma   90.00
#
_symmetry.space_group_name_H-M   'P 1'
#
loop_
_entity.id
_entity.type
_entity.pdbx_description
1 polymer ?
#
loop_
_entity_poly.entity_id
_entity_poly.type
_entity_poly.pdbx_seq_one_letter_code
_entity_poly.pdbx_strand_id
1 'polypeptide(L)'
;MEHHLLHGPVPVLQEYNDFQQYRTATDRWNDYVAIGSKTESTDNRLDYALVGMALKENVPFLTERDNHIKCDGFPLCHPDLSLQNIFVDDEVNITCIIDWAFASSVPPSMLLVCPGLPHPRDRAQPCLTKYFTEAFIAANGFSCEKDLCFSDSSMFCTLSRLAYLDGLQDHIYLSEFVRSCLGQETNLYIRQLKDREEFKEFARILVAYETDEESLKEDEKQYFSCVGSERFTLSQHLTVIKEINRDFVADKRL
;
A
#
# COMPACT_ATOMS: atom_id res chain seq x y z
N MET A 1 1.89 -11.75 6.75
CA MET A 1 1.75 -10.87 5.58
C MET A 1 0.89 -11.56 4.50
N GLU A 2 -0.23 -12.20 4.88
CA GLU A 2 -0.89 -13.23 4.04
C GLU A 2 -1.23 -12.78 2.60
N HIS A 3 -1.50 -11.49 2.40
CA HIS A 3 -1.83 -10.92 1.08
C HIS A 3 -0.85 -9.86 0.57
N HIS A 4 0.26 -9.63 1.26
CA HIS A 4 1.20 -8.55 0.92
C HIS A 4 2.45 -9.11 0.26
N LEU A 5 2.65 -8.76 -1.01
CA LEU A 5 3.84 -9.07 -1.77
C LEU A 5 4.29 -7.81 -2.50
N LEU A 6 5.44 -7.23 -2.09
CA LEU A 6 5.81 -5.89 -2.58
C LEU A 6 5.95 -5.85 -4.11
N HIS A 7 6.56 -6.86 -4.71
CA HIS A 7 6.73 -6.96 -6.17
C HIS A 7 5.62 -7.79 -6.85
N GLY A 8 4.48 -7.96 -6.18
CA GLY A 8 3.32 -8.66 -6.72
C GLY A 8 2.05 -8.15 -6.05
N PRO A 9 1.66 -6.88 -6.31
CA PRO A 9 0.42 -6.33 -5.79
C PRO A 9 -0.80 -7.20 -6.13
N VAL A 10 -1.78 -7.26 -5.23
CA VAL A 10 -2.99 -8.07 -5.41
C VAL A 10 -3.87 -7.43 -6.48
N PRO A 11 -4.35 -8.18 -7.49
CA PRO A 11 -5.32 -7.67 -8.46
C PRO A 11 -6.47 -6.93 -7.80
N VAL A 12 -6.85 -5.77 -8.35
CA VAL A 12 -8.06 -5.04 -7.91
C VAL A 12 -9.07 -4.92 -9.05
N LEU A 13 -10.37 -4.96 -8.74
CA LEU A 13 -11.43 -5.04 -9.75
C LEU A 13 -11.36 -3.89 -10.77
N GLN A 14 -10.93 -2.70 -10.35
CA GLN A 14 -10.82 -1.51 -11.17
C GLN A 14 -9.79 -1.62 -12.31
N GLU A 15 -8.88 -2.61 -12.26
CA GLU A 15 -7.88 -2.85 -13.31
C GLU A 15 -8.43 -3.64 -14.51
N TYR A 16 -9.63 -4.21 -14.39
CA TYR A 16 -10.18 -5.18 -15.35
C TYR A 16 -11.51 -4.70 -15.93
N ASN A 17 -11.78 -5.09 -17.18
CA ASN A 17 -13.00 -4.70 -17.90
C ASN A 17 -14.24 -5.48 -17.42
N ASP A 18 -14.03 -6.69 -16.90
CA ASP A 18 -15.09 -7.56 -16.43
C ASP A 18 -14.63 -8.41 -15.24
N PHE A 19 -15.62 -8.96 -14.54
CA PHE A 19 -15.41 -9.74 -13.32
C PHE A 19 -14.72 -11.10 -13.59
N GLN A 20 -14.84 -11.65 -14.79
CA GLN A 20 -14.20 -12.92 -15.15
C GLN A 20 -12.69 -12.74 -15.33
N GLN A 21 -12.26 -11.64 -15.96
CA GLN A 21 -10.85 -11.26 -16.06
C GLN A 21 -10.25 -11.01 -14.68
N TYR A 22 -10.93 -10.24 -13.84
CA TYR A 22 -10.52 -10.02 -12.46
C TYR A 22 -10.34 -11.33 -11.69
N ARG A 23 -11.35 -12.22 -11.71
CA ARG A 23 -11.27 -13.53 -11.06
C ARG A 23 -10.08 -14.36 -11.57
N THR A 24 -9.87 -14.39 -12.88
CA THR A 24 -8.76 -15.13 -13.50
C THR A 24 -7.41 -14.57 -13.03
N ALA A 25 -7.25 -13.25 -12.97
CA ALA A 25 -6.04 -12.63 -12.48
C ALA A 25 -5.82 -12.92 -10.98
N THR A 26 -6.86 -12.89 -10.16
CA THR A 26 -6.79 -13.29 -8.74
C THR A 26 -6.36 -14.74 -8.59
N ASP A 27 -6.92 -15.65 -9.38
CA ASP A 27 -6.55 -17.08 -9.39
C ASP A 27 -5.06 -17.27 -9.73
N ARG A 28 -4.58 -16.56 -10.76
CA ARG A 28 -3.16 -16.61 -11.16
C ARG A 28 -2.24 -15.95 -10.13
N TRP A 29 -2.68 -14.88 -9.49
CA TRP A 29 -1.94 -14.25 -8.40
C TRP A 29 -1.79 -15.22 -7.22
N ASN A 30 -2.86 -15.91 -6.82
CA ASN A 30 -2.82 -16.93 -5.77
C ASN A 30 -1.83 -18.05 -6.12
N ASP A 31 -1.84 -18.53 -7.37
CA ASP A 31 -0.87 -19.54 -7.80
C ASP A 31 0.57 -19.00 -7.79
N TYR A 32 0.75 -17.76 -8.23
CA TYR A 32 2.06 -17.14 -8.28
C TYR A 32 2.67 -17.01 -6.88
N VAL A 33 1.88 -16.60 -5.88
CA VAL A 33 2.35 -16.44 -4.50
C VAL A 33 2.51 -17.76 -3.76
N ALA A 34 1.75 -18.80 -4.13
CA ALA A 34 1.86 -20.13 -3.53
C ALA A 34 3.23 -20.77 -3.79
N ILE A 35 3.82 -20.56 -4.97
CA ILE A 35 5.18 -21.04 -5.27
C ILE A 35 6.18 -20.34 -4.33
N GLY A 36 6.87 -21.10 -3.49
CA GLY A 36 7.90 -20.66 -2.56
C GLY A 36 7.36 -19.85 -1.39
N SER A 37 6.05 -19.93 -1.13
CA SER A 37 5.36 -19.14 -0.09
C SER A 37 5.77 -17.67 -0.12
N LYS A 38 5.68 -17.03 -1.30
CA LYS A 38 6.29 -15.70 -1.58
C LYS A 38 5.87 -14.61 -0.61
N THR A 39 4.65 -14.64 -0.09
CA THR A 39 4.17 -13.64 0.87
C THR A 39 4.92 -13.71 2.20
N GLU A 40 5.42 -14.89 2.57
CA GLU A 40 6.19 -15.15 3.79
C GLU A 40 7.68 -15.38 3.54
N SER A 41 8.15 -15.21 2.30
CA SER A 41 9.54 -15.45 1.96
C SER A 41 10.49 -14.40 2.54
N THR A 42 11.74 -14.81 2.73
CA THR A 42 12.84 -13.90 3.13
C THR A 42 12.97 -12.73 2.16
N ASP A 43 12.84 -12.96 0.86
CA ASP A 43 12.87 -11.92 -0.17
C ASP A 43 11.81 -10.85 0.09
N ASN A 44 10.55 -11.24 0.32
CA ASN A 44 9.48 -10.29 0.55
C ASN A 44 9.68 -9.51 1.85
N ARG A 45 10.16 -10.17 2.92
CA ARG A 45 10.54 -9.51 4.18
C ARG A 45 11.64 -8.48 3.97
N LEU A 46 12.65 -8.78 3.15
CA LEU A 46 13.71 -7.86 2.79
C LEU A 46 13.20 -6.67 1.97
N ASP A 47 12.31 -6.93 1.03
CA ASP A 47 11.65 -5.90 0.24
C ASP A 47 10.86 -4.94 1.15
N TYR A 48 10.14 -5.44 2.15
CA TYR A 48 9.48 -4.58 3.16
C TYR A 48 10.44 -3.89 4.13
N ALA A 49 11.62 -4.46 4.41
CA ALA A 49 12.66 -3.75 5.14
C ALA A 49 13.14 -2.51 4.37
N LEU A 50 13.25 -2.60 3.04
CA LEU A 50 13.57 -1.47 2.17
C LEU A 50 12.48 -0.40 2.19
N VAL A 51 11.21 -0.81 2.19
CA VAL A 51 10.08 0.12 2.41
C VAL A 51 10.25 0.84 3.73
N GLY A 52 10.50 0.11 4.83
CA GLY A 52 10.74 0.71 6.15
C GLY A 52 11.89 1.71 6.17
N MET A 53 13.01 1.37 5.54
CA MET A 53 14.15 2.29 5.38
C MET A 53 13.76 3.55 4.59
N ALA A 54 13.07 3.38 3.45
CA ALA A 54 12.59 4.47 2.63
C ALA A 54 11.67 5.42 3.40
N LEU A 55 10.70 4.89 4.13
CA LEU A 55 9.79 5.71 4.94
C LEU A 55 10.56 6.48 6.02
N LYS A 56 11.42 5.78 6.78
CA LYS A 56 12.22 6.36 7.87
C LYS A 56 13.12 7.50 7.40
N GLU A 57 13.80 7.34 6.26
CA GLU A 57 14.69 8.37 5.69
C GLU A 57 13.95 9.64 5.29
N ASN A 58 12.69 9.51 4.90
CA ASN A 58 11.89 10.63 4.40
C ASN A 58 11.05 11.31 5.50
N VAL A 59 11.04 10.78 6.74
CA VAL A 59 10.34 11.41 7.87
C VAL A 59 10.72 12.89 8.06
N PRO A 60 12.01 13.31 8.04
CA PRO A 60 12.35 14.72 8.23
C PRO A 60 11.73 15.64 7.17
N PHE A 61 11.71 15.21 5.91
CA PHE A 61 11.13 15.95 4.80
C PHE A 61 9.60 16.05 4.93
N LEU A 62 8.94 14.96 5.33
CA LEU A 62 7.50 14.93 5.60
C LEU A 62 7.13 15.87 6.76
N THR A 63 7.90 15.82 7.85
CA THR A 63 7.72 16.70 9.00
C THR A 63 7.90 18.17 8.63
N GLU A 64 8.88 18.50 7.80
CA GLU A 64 9.05 19.87 7.30
C GLU A 64 7.80 20.34 6.56
N ARG A 65 7.23 19.51 5.67
CA ARG A 65 5.99 19.86 4.95
C ARG A 65 4.79 19.99 5.87
N ASP A 66 4.63 19.06 6.81
CA ASP A 66 3.53 19.08 7.77
C ASP A 66 3.57 20.33 8.67
N ASN A 67 4.77 20.79 9.07
CA ASN A 67 4.96 22.02 9.86
C ASN A 67 4.52 23.31 9.13
N HIS A 68 4.34 23.28 7.80
CA HIS A 68 3.79 24.43 7.07
C HIS A 68 2.27 24.56 7.25
N ILE A 69 1.60 23.50 7.72
CA ILE A 69 0.17 23.51 8.00
C ILE A 69 -0.03 24.07 9.41
N LYS A 70 -0.62 25.25 9.51
CA LYS A 70 -0.93 25.81 10.83
C LYS A 70 -2.20 25.15 11.35
N CYS A 71 -1.99 24.27 12.32
CA CYS A 71 -3.03 23.63 13.09
C CYS A 71 -2.63 23.69 14.56
N ASP A 72 -3.58 24.04 15.43
CA ASP A 72 -3.35 24.03 16.87
C ASP A 72 -3.33 22.57 17.37
N GLY A 73 -2.14 21.97 17.33
CA GLY A 73 -1.90 20.59 17.79
C GLY A 73 -2.20 19.53 16.73
N PHE A 74 -2.39 18.29 17.20
CA PHE A 74 -2.61 17.12 16.36
C PHE A 74 -4.11 16.80 16.28
N PRO A 75 -4.74 16.84 15.09
CA PRO A 75 -6.14 16.50 14.94
C PRO A 75 -6.41 15.02 15.24
N LEU A 76 -7.64 14.73 15.66
CA LEU A 76 -8.14 13.37 15.81
C LEU A 76 -8.57 12.81 14.45
N CYS A 77 -8.05 11.63 14.09
CA CYS A 77 -8.40 10.92 12.87
C CYS A 77 -9.20 9.65 13.17
N HIS A 78 -10.23 9.43 12.35
CA HIS A 78 -11.00 8.19 12.33
C HIS A 78 -10.36 7.20 11.35
N PRO A 79 -9.71 6.12 11.82
CA PRO A 79 -8.94 5.23 10.94
C PRO A 79 -9.82 4.41 10.00
N ASP A 80 -11.08 4.13 10.38
CA ASP A 80 -12.01 3.37 9.56
C ASP A 80 -13.16 4.23 9.01
N LEU A 81 -12.85 5.36 8.35
CA LEU A 81 -13.88 6.26 7.81
C LEU A 81 -14.53 5.67 6.55
N SER A 82 -15.33 4.62 6.74
CA SER A 82 -16.10 3.92 5.71
C SER A 82 -17.55 4.39 5.67
N LEU A 83 -18.27 4.12 4.57
CA LEU A 83 -19.70 4.43 4.48
C LEU A 83 -20.56 3.71 5.54
N GLN A 84 -20.06 2.61 6.12
CA GLN A 84 -20.78 1.89 7.17
C GLN A 84 -20.73 2.64 8.51
N ASN A 85 -19.75 3.53 8.67
CA ASN A 85 -19.54 4.31 9.89
C ASN A 85 -20.08 5.75 9.78
N ILE A 86 -20.75 6.09 8.67
CA ILE A 86 -21.33 7.42 8.40
C ILE A 86 -22.84 7.29 8.27
N PHE A 87 -23.58 7.92 9.17
CA PHE A 87 -25.04 8.02 9.09
C PHE A 87 -25.45 9.34 8.47
N VAL A 88 -26.44 9.28 7.59
CA VAL A 88 -27.03 10.46 6.93
C VAL A 88 -28.54 10.50 7.12
N ASP A 89 -29.13 11.70 7.10
CA ASP A 89 -30.58 11.89 7.02
C ASP A 89 -31.09 11.80 5.57
N ASP A 90 -32.40 12.04 5.37
CA ASP A 90 -33.06 11.98 4.06
C ASP A 90 -32.54 13.07 3.10
N GLU A 91 -31.97 14.16 3.63
CA GLU A 91 -31.34 15.25 2.89
C GLU A 91 -29.83 15.07 2.68
N VAL A 92 -29.27 13.91 3.07
CA VAL A 92 -27.84 13.55 2.91
C VAL A 92 -26.90 14.37 3.81
N ASN A 93 -27.40 14.97 4.90
CA ASN A 93 -26.54 15.57 5.91
C ASN A 93 -25.98 14.48 6.83
N ILE A 94 -24.70 14.58 7.19
CA ILE A 94 -24.08 13.66 8.15
C ILE A 94 -24.70 13.91 9.54
N THR A 95 -25.40 12.93 10.07
CA THR A 95 -26.03 12.99 11.40
C THR A 95 -25.17 12.37 12.49
N CYS A 96 -24.34 11.40 12.13
CA CYS A 96 -23.45 10.71 13.06
C CYS A 96 -22.27 10.06 12.34
N ILE A 97 -21.11 10.04 13.01
CA ILE A 97 -19.97 9.18 12.67
C ILE A 97 -19.73 8.28 13.88
N ILE A 98 -19.70 6.97 13.67
CA ILE A 98 -19.53 5.97 14.74
C ILE A 98 -18.18 5.25 14.63
N ASP A 99 -17.91 4.34 15.57
CA ASP A 99 -16.74 3.45 15.59
C ASP A 99 -15.36 4.13 15.79
N TRP A 100 -15.35 5.13 16.67
CA TRP A 100 -14.13 5.86 17.07
C TRP A 100 -13.16 5.07 17.95
N ALA A 101 -13.34 3.75 18.15
CA ALA A 101 -12.60 2.96 19.13
C ALA A 101 -11.08 2.95 18.88
N PHE A 102 -10.66 3.12 17.63
CA PHE A 102 -9.25 3.16 17.21
C PHE A 102 -8.79 4.57 16.78
N ALA A 103 -9.57 5.60 17.09
CA ALA A 103 -9.20 6.97 16.75
C ALA A 103 -7.86 7.36 17.37
N SER A 104 -7.06 8.11 16.62
CA SER A 104 -5.73 8.54 17.05
C SER A 104 -5.44 9.97 16.61
N SER A 105 -4.56 10.64 17.35
CA SER A 105 -4.04 11.94 16.94
C SER A 105 -3.02 11.76 15.82
N VAL A 106 -3.16 12.51 14.73
CA VAL A 106 -2.32 12.40 13.52
C VAL A 106 -1.70 13.75 13.16
N PRO A 107 -0.64 13.78 12.33
CA PRO A 107 -0.14 15.01 11.72
C PRO A 107 -1.26 15.77 10.98
N PRO A 108 -1.32 17.12 11.06
CA PRO A 108 -2.33 17.93 10.37
C PRO A 108 -2.51 17.61 8.87
N SER A 109 -1.43 17.28 8.17
CA SER A 109 -1.46 16.86 6.76
C SER A 109 -2.39 15.67 6.48
N MET A 110 -2.60 14.78 7.45
CA MET A 110 -3.50 13.64 7.31
C MET A 110 -4.96 14.05 7.13
N LEU A 111 -5.38 15.22 7.63
CA LEU A 111 -6.73 15.74 7.37
C LEU A 111 -6.91 16.26 5.93
N LEU A 112 -5.80 16.58 5.24
CA LEU A 112 -5.84 17.01 3.84
C LEU A 112 -5.94 15.82 2.88
N VAL A 113 -5.81 14.58 3.38
CA VAL A 113 -5.96 13.36 2.59
C VAL A 113 -7.44 13.10 2.31
N CYS A 114 -7.82 13.14 1.03
CA CYS A 114 -9.17 12.76 0.62
C CYS A 114 -9.43 11.30 0.99
N PRO A 115 -10.49 10.98 1.76
CA PRO A 115 -10.81 9.61 2.13
C PRO A 115 -11.20 8.78 0.90
N GLY A 116 -10.82 7.51 0.93
CA GLY A 116 -11.34 6.50 0.01
C GLY A 116 -12.75 6.08 0.41
N LEU A 117 -13.65 5.93 -0.57
CA LEU A 117 -15.00 5.42 -0.36
C LEU A 117 -15.31 4.33 -1.41
N PRO A 118 -16.10 3.30 -1.08
CA PRO A 118 -16.87 3.14 0.17
C PRO A 118 -16.05 2.72 1.41
N HIS A 119 -14.85 2.18 1.22
CA HIS A 119 -13.96 1.76 2.31
C HIS A 119 -12.73 2.67 2.38
N PRO A 120 -12.20 3.00 3.55
CA PRO A 120 -11.00 3.82 3.71
C PRO A 120 -9.75 3.17 3.14
N ARG A 121 -9.81 1.95 2.58
CA ARG A 121 -8.70 1.25 1.87
C ARG A 121 -8.75 1.50 0.37
N ASP A 122 -9.88 1.96 -0.13
CA ASP A 122 -10.04 2.31 -1.53
C ASP A 122 -9.20 3.54 -1.87
N ARG A 123 -8.78 3.62 -3.13
CA ARG A 123 -8.16 4.85 -3.63
C ARG A 123 -9.24 5.92 -3.77
N ALA A 124 -8.93 7.14 -3.32
CA ALA A 124 -9.77 8.29 -3.59
C ALA A 124 -9.92 8.46 -5.11
N GLN A 125 -11.17 8.58 -5.58
CA GLN A 125 -11.42 8.83 -6.99
C GLN A 125 -10.95 10.25 -7.35
N PRO A 126 -10.20 10.44 -8.44
CA PRO A 126 -9.67 11.76 -8.79
C PRO A 126 -10.74 12.86 -8.92
N CYS A 127 -11.96 12.49 -9.32
CA CYS A 127 -13.08 13.42 -9.38
C CYS A 127 -13.54 13.89 -8.00
N LEU A 128 -13.47 13.03 -6.98
CA LEU A 128 -13.90 13.34 -5.61
C LEU A 128 -12.87 14.17 -4.85
N THR A 129 -11.58 14.05 -5.17
CA THR A 129 -10.53 14.85 -4.53
C THR A 129 -10.80 16.35 -4.65
N LYS A 130 -11.25 16.81 -5.82
CA LYS A 130 -11.61 18.21 -6.04
C LYS A 130 -12.76 18.65 -5.11
N TYR A 131 -13.85 17.89 -5.08
CA TYR A 131 -15.01 18.21 -4.25
C TYR A 131 -14.68 18.15 -2.76
N PHE A 132 -13.85 17.19 -2.35
CA PHE A 132 -13.35 17.10 -0.98
C PHE A 132 -12.60 18.37 -0.58
N THR A 133 -11.64 18.81 -1.40
CA THR A 133 -10.89 20.04 -1.15
C THR A 133 -11.79 21.27 -1.05
N GLU A 134 -12.72 21.44 -2.00
CA GLU A 134 -13.66 22.58 -2.00
C GLU A 134 -14.57 22.56 -0.75
N ALA A 135 -15.12 21.40 -0.40
CA ALA A 135 -15.97 21.23 0.77
C ALA A 135 -15.20 21.43 2.09
N PHE A 136 -13.97 20.91 2.18
CA PHE A 136 -13.11 21.05 3.36
C PHE A 136 -12.78 22.53 3.64
N ILE A 137 -12.46 23.28 2.58
CA ILE A 137 -12.24 24.73 2.68
C ILE A 137 -13.53 25.45 3.08
N ALA A 138 -14.67 25.14 2.43
CA ALA A 138 -15.96 25.76 2.74
C ALA A 138 -16.43 25.49 4.17
N ALA A 139 -16.11 24.33 4.73
CA ALA A 139 -16.41 23.94 6.10
C ALA A 139 -15.45 24.53 7.15
N ASN A 140 -14.44 25.31 6.73
CA ASN A 140 -13.40 25.87 7.60
C ASN A 140 -12.61 24.80 8.37
N GLY A 141 -12.22 23.70 7.71
CA GLY A 141 -11.56 22.54 8.35
C GLY A 141 -10.30 22.83 9.18
N PHE A 142 -9.67 24.01 9.00
CA PHE A 142 -8.60 24.55 9.86
C PHE A 142 -8.84 26.02 10.24
N SER A 143 -10.02 26.36 10.73
CA SER A 143 -10.29 27.71 11.27
C SER A 143 -9.99 28.86 10.28
N CYS A 144 -10.26 28.63 8.99
CA CYS A 144 -10.17 29.60 7.88
C CYS A 144 -8.77 29.93 7.33
N GLU A 145 -7.77 29.06 7.52
CA GLU A 145 -6.49 29.17 6.81
C GLU A 145 -6.66 29.04 5.29
N LYS A 146 -6.26 30.06 4.53
CA LYS A 146 -6.47 30.14 3.07
C LYS A 146 -5.40 29.45 2.23
N ASP A 147 -4.27 29.11 2.83
CA ASP A 147 -3.08 28.60 2.13
C ASP A 147 -2.82 27.11 2.44
N LEU A 148 -3.87 26.30 2.47
CA LEU A 148 -3.72 24.84 2.65
C LEU A 148 -3.18 24.19 1.37
N CYS A 149 -2.02 23.53 1.50
CA CYS A 149 -1.35 22.86 0.40
C CYS A 149 -1.86 21.41 0.23
N PHE A 150 -2.92 21.22 -0.55
CA PHE A 150 -3.47 19.88 -0.84
C PHE A 150 -2.58 19.05 -1.77
N SER A 151 -1.57 19.64 -2.43
CA SER A 151 -0.71 18.89 -3.36
C SER A 151 0.14 17.83 -2.67
N ASP A 152 0.39 17.97 -1.36
CA ASP A 152 1.13 16.97 -0.58
C ASP A 152 0.24 15.84 -0.05
N SER A 153 -1.09 15.95 -0.15
CA SER A 153 -2.02 14.93 0.36
C SER A 153 -1.75 13.53 -0.21
N SER A 154 -1.34 13.44 -1.47
CA SER A 154 -0.96 12.16 -2.10
C SER A 154 0.24 11.50 -1.42
N MET A 155 1.18 12.29 -0.91
CA MET A 155 2.39 11.80 -0.24
C MET A 155 2.08 11.25 1.15
N PHE A 156 1.27 11.97 1.93
CA PHE A 156 0.84 11.50 3.24
C PHE A 156 -0.10 10.29 3.14
N CYS A 157 -0.95 10.26 2.11
CA CYS A 157 -1.75 9.08 1.81
C CYS A 157 -0.87 7.85 1.56
N THR A 158 0.11 7.93 0.64
CA THR A 158 0.99 6.79 0.34
C THR A 158 1.86 6.37 1.52
N LEU A 159 2.33 7.33 2.32
CA LEU A 159 3.02 7.07 3.59
C LEU A 159 2.15 6.21 4.52
N SER A 160 0.92 6.65 4.80
CA SER A 160 0.02 5.89 5.67
C SER A 160 -0.29 4.52 5.12
N ARG A 161 -0.47 4.40 3.79
CA ARG A 161 -0.72 3.10 3.16
C ARG A 161 0.40 2.09 3.42
N LEU A 162 1.63 2.53 3.22
CA LEU A 162 2.81 1.70 3.38
C LEU A 162 3.12 1.42 4.86
N ALA A 163 2.92 2.41 5.73
CA ALA A 163 3.22 2.29 7.16
C ALA A 163 2.23 1.35 7.87
N TYR A 164 0.95 1.38 7.49
CA TYR A 164 -0.08 0.53 8.08
C TYR A 164 -0.25 -0.81 7.36
N LEU A 165 0.36 -0.99 6.19
CA LEU A 165 0.09 -2.13 5.30
C LEU A 165 -1.42 -2.31 5.09
N ASP A 166 -2.14 -1.20 4.89
CA ASP A 166 -3.60 -1.21 4.77
C ASP A 166 -4.08 -1.26 3.30
N GLY A 167 -3.13 -1.26 2.35
CA GLY A 167 -3.35 -1.35 0.91
C GLY A 167 -3.00 -2.72 0.34
N LEU A 168 -3.45 -3.01 -0.88
CA LEU A 168 -3.11 -4.24 -1.60
C LEU A 168 -2.17 -4.02 -2.80
N GLN A 169 -1.77 -2.77 -3.00
CA GLN A 169 -1.08 -2.26 -4.19
C GLN A 169 0.25 -1.62 -3.78
N ASP A 170 0.97 -2.29 -2.88
CA ASP A 170 2.09 -1.73 -2.12
C ASP A 170 3.23 -1.24 -3.00
N HIS A 171 3.52 -1.94 -4.11
CA HIS A 171 4.49 -1.46 -5.10
C HIS A 171 4.11 -0.06 -5.62
N ILE A 172 2.84 0.12 -5.99
CA ILE A 172 2.37 1.36 -6.59
C ILE A 172 2.42 2.48 -5.56
N TYR A 173 2.05 2.21 -4.31
CA TYR A 173 2.16 3.19 -3.23
C TYR A 173 3.61 3.58 -2.97
N LEU A 174 4.55 2.62 -2.97
CA LEU A 174 5.97 2.91 -2.86
C LEU A 174 6.47 3.75 -4.03
N SER A 175 6.04 3.43 -5.25
CA SER A 175 6.43 4.20 -6.43
C SER A 175 5.92 5.63 -6.40
N GLU A 176 4.67 5.83 -6.03
CA GLU A 176 4.09 7.16 -5.84
C GLU A 176 4.81 7.92 -4.73
N PHE A 177 5.13 7.26 -3.61
CA PHE A 177 5.87 7.87 -2.49
C PHE A 177 7.28 8.32 -2.91
N VAL A 178 8.08 7.42 -3.50
CA VAL A 178 9.45 7.72 -3.94
C VAL A 178 9.46 8.83 -4.99
N ARG A 179 8.53 8.82 -5.94
CA ARG A 179 8.40 9.87 -6.95
C ARG A 179 8.04 11.21 -6.32
N SER A 180 7.09 11.24 -5.38
CA SER A 180 6.63 12.48 -4.74
C SER A 180 7.65 13.06 -3.75
N CYS A 181 8.37 12.23 -3.00
CA CYS A 181 9.36 12.67 -2.00
C CYS A 181 10.72 12.99 -2.63
N LEU A 182 11.18 12.14 -3.56
CA LEU A 182 12.56 12.15 -4.03
C LEU A 182 12.70 12.53 -5.51
N GLY A 183 11.60 12.52 -6.28
CA GLY A 183 11.65 12.74 -7.73
C GLY A 183 12.44 11.65 -8.48
N GLN A 184 12.55 10.45 -7.90
CA GLN A 184 13.34 9.34 -8.44
C GLN A 184 12.45 8.17 -8.90
N GLU A 185 13.02 7.34 -9.77
CA GLU A 185 12.44 6.04 -10.13
C GLU A 185 12.62 5.02 -9.02
N THR A 186 11.57 4.26 -8.73
CA THR A 186 11.51 3.33 -7.57
C THR A 186 12.59 2.27 -7.62
N ASN A 187 12.80 1.63 -8.77
CA ASN A 187 13.78 0.56 -8.91
C ASN A 187 15.22 1.07 -8.73
N LEU A 188 15.50 2.31 -9.15
CA LEU A 188 16.80 2.93 -8.93
C LEU A 188 17.03 3.16 -7.43
N TYR A 189 16.04 3.72 -6.74
CA TYR A 189 16.12 3.99 -5.30
C TYR A 189 16.22 2.69 -4.47
N ILE A 190 15.45 1.66 -4.81
CA ILE A 190 15.55 0.32 -4.19
C ILE A 190 16.97 -0.24 -4.31
N ARG A 191 17.61 -0.14 -5.49
CA ARG A 191 19.00 -0.60 -5.67
C ARG A 191 19.98 0.17 -4.78
N GLN A 192 19.84 1.49 -4.70
CA GLN A 192 20.67 2.32 -3.82
C GLN A 192 20.52 1.94 -2.34
N LEU A 193 19.30 1.60 -1.90
CA LEU A 193 19.07 1.12 -0.54
C LEU A 193 19.69 -0.27 -0.29
N LYS A 194 19.62 -1.18 -1.27
CA LYS A 194 20.22 -2.52 -1.19
C LYS A 194 21.75 -2.49 -1.01
N ASP A 195 22.42 -1.45 -1.51
CA ASP A 195 23.87 -1.31 -1.39
C ASP A 195 24.34 -0.85 0.01
N ARG A 196 23.42 -0.40 0.87
CA ARG A 196 23.74 0.13 2.21
C ARG A 196 24.02 -0.98 3.21
N GLU A 197 24.90 -0.70 4.17
CA GLU A 197 25.26 -1.66 5.22
C GLU A 197 24.09 -1.99 6.16
N GLU A 198 23.18 -1.06 6.42
CA GLU A 198 21.96 -1.32 7.21
C GLU A 198 21.12 -2.43 6.56
N PHE A 199 20.91 -2.38 5.24
CA PHE A 199 20.16 -3.42 4.53
C PHE A 199 20.90 -4.76 4.53
N LYS A 200 22.22 -4.75 4.28
CA LYS A 200 23.02 -5.99 4.31
C LYS A 200 23.00 -6.65 5.68
N GLU A 201 22.97 -5.86 6.76
CA GLU A 201 22.83 -6.39 8.10
C GLU A 201 21.45 -7.04 8.31
N PHE A 202 20.36 -6.40 7.89
CA PHE A 202 19.04 -7.01 7.90
C PHE A 202 18.99 -8.33 7.11
N ALA A 203 19.63 -8.38 5.95
CA ALA A 203 19.76 -9.61 5.16
C ALA A 203 20.48 -10.72 5.92
N ARG A 204 21.61 -10.42 6.58
CA ARG A 204 22.33 -11.39 7.42
C ARG A 204 21.47 -11.93 8.56
N ILE A 205 20.70 -11.05 9.21
CA ILE A 205 19.81 -11.45 10.31
C ILE A 205 18.70 -12.39 9.81
N LEU A 206 18.06 -12.05 8.68
CA LEU A 206 16.93 -12.83 8.18
C LEU A 206 17.31 -14.22 7.66
N VAL A 207 18.51 -14.38 7.08
CA VAL A 207 19.01 -15.70 6.66
C VAL A 207 19.08 -16.68 7.83
N ALA A 208 19.30 -16.21 9.07
CA ALA A 208 19.31 -17.06 10.25
C ALA A 208 17.93 -17.64 10.62
N TYR A 209 16.85 -17.13 10.03
CA TYR A 209 15.46 -17.55 10.27
C TYR A 209 14.82 -18.18 9.04
N GLU A 210 15.61 -18.56 8.03
CA GLU A 210 15.08 -19.21 6.83
C GLU A 210 14.38 -20.53 7.17
N THR A 211 13.21 -20.72 6.56
CA THR A 211 12.37 -21.91 6.72
C THR A 211 12.95 -23.07 5.93
N ASP A 212 12.74 -24.29 6.42
CA ASP A 212 13.21 -25.51 5.78
C ASP A 212 12.60 -25.69 4.38
N GLU A 213 13.44 -25.84 3.35
CA GLU A 213 13.02 -26.01 1.96
C GLU A 213 12.09 -27.21 1.74
N GLU A 214 12.20 -28.24 2.59
CA GLU A 214 11.38 -29.44 2.48
C GLU A 214 9.91 -29.13 2.80
N SER A 215 9.65 -28.29 3.81
CA SER A 215 8.30 -27.84 4.17
C SER A 215 7.64 -27.03 3.06
N LEU A 216 8.37 -26.11 2.43
CA LEU A 216 7.87 -25.28 1.32
C LEU A 216 7.45 -26.13 0.11
N LYS A 217 8.24 -27.15 -0.22
CA LYS A 217 7.93 -28.06 -1.33
C LYS A 217 6.69 -28.91 -1.07
N GLU A 218 6.41 -29.24 0.19
CA GLU A 218 5.20 -29.99 0.56
C GLU A 218 3.96 -29.11 0.46
N ASP A 219 4.00 -27.88 0.97
CA ASP A 219 2.91 -26.90 0.88
C ASP A 219 2.56 -26.58 -0.58
N GLU A 220 3.58 -26.39 -1.43
CA GLU A 220 3.40 -26.21 -2.88
C GLU A 220 2.71 -27.41 -3.51
N LYS A 221 3.21 -28.64 -3.26
CA LYS A 221 2.59 -29.85 -3.81
C LYS A 221 1.14 -29.98 -3.37
N GLN A 222 0.84 -29.71 -2.11
CA GLN A 222 -0.51 -29.76 -1.58
C GLN A 222 -1.42 -28.76 -2.32
N TYR A 223 -1.00 -27.51 -2.46
CA TYR A 223 -1.77 -26.49 -3.19
C TYR A 223 -2.01 -26.87 -4.67
N PHE A 224 -0.95 -27.26 -5.38
CA PHE A 224 -1.02 -27.55 -6.81
C PHE A 224 -1.66 -28.90 -7.14
N SER A 225 -1.77 -29.82 -6.17
CA SER A 225 -2.60 -31.01 -6.31
C SER A 225 -4.09 -30.67 -6.48
N CYS A 226 -4.54 -29.53 -5.94
CA CYS A 226 -5.92 -29.07 -6.02
C CYS A 226 -6.19 -28.26 -7.29
N VAL A 227 -5.25 -27.40 -7.72
CA VAL A 227 -5.46 -26.47 -8.85
C VAL A 227 -4.96 -26.99 -10.19
N GLY A 228 -4.09 -28.01 -10.21
CA GLY A 228 -3.62 -28.70 -11.40
C GLY A 228 -2.24 -28.29 -11.91
N SER A 229 -1.62 -29.17 -12.71
CA SER A 229 -0.22 -29.06 -13.18
C SER A 229 0.03 -27.96 -14.21
N GLU A 230 -1.00 -27.57 -14.98
CA GLU A 230 -0.88 -26.48 -15.94
C GLU A 230 -0.66 -25.14 -15.24
N ARG A 231 -1.46 -24.87 -14.18
CA ARG A 231 -1.33 -23.67 -13.33
C ARG A 231 0.02 -23.66 -12.60
N PHE A 232 0.48 -24.83 -12.14
CA PHE A 232 1.81 -24.98 -11.55
C PHE A 232 2.93 -24.56 -12.52
N THR A 233 2.89 -25.08 -13.75
CA THR A 233 3.92 -24.81 -14.76
C THR A 233 3.97 -23.32 -15.13
N LEU A 234 2.80 -22.67 -15.25
CA LEU A 234 2.71 -21.24 -15.51
C LEU A 234 3.33 -20.42 -14.36
N SER A 235 3.00 -20.74 -13.11
CA SER A 235 3.53 -20.03 -11.93
C SER A 235 5.03 -20.23 -11.73
N GLN A 236 5.55 -21.42 -12.05
CA GLN A 236 6.99 -21.65 -12.11
C GLN A 236 7.66 -20.80 -13.20
N HIS A 237 7.06 -20.72 -14.39
CA HIS A 237 7.58 -19.88 -15.46
C HIS A 237 7.66 -18.39 -15.07
N LEU A 238 6.63 -17.87 -14.42
CA LEU A 238 6.61 -16.50 -13.88
C LEU A 238 7.69 -16.29 -12.81
N THR A 239 7.96 -17.31 -11.98
CA THR A 239 9.03 -17.26 -10.97
C THR A 239 10.40 -17.18 -11.64
N VAL A 240 10.65 -17.96 -12.69
CA VAL A 240 11.88 -17.87 -13.49
C VAL A 240 12.04 -16.50 -14.15
N ILE A 241 10.96 -15.90 -14.67
CA ILE A 241 10.99 -14.54 -15.22
C ILE A 241 11.42 -13.53 -14.15
N LYS A 242 10.89 -13.62 -12.93
CA LYS A 242 11.28 -12.76 -11.79
C LYS A 242 12.78 -12.90 -11.49
N GLU A 243 13.32 -14.11 -11.51
CA GLU A 243 14.75 -14.35 -11.24
C GLU A 243 15.67 -13.73 -12.31
N ILE A 244 15.24 -13.76 -13.58
CA ILE A 244 15.97 -13.17 -14.70
C ILE A 244 15.86 -11.64 -14.68
N ASN A 245 14.66 -11.11 -14.42
CA ASN A 245 14.39 -9.68 -14.37
C ASN A 245 14.15 -9.23 -12.93
N ARG A 246 15.20 -8.70 -12.28
CA ARG A 246 15.13 -8.20 -10.90
C ARG A 246 14.21 -7.00 -10.70
N ASP A 247 13.80 -6.33 -11.77
CA ASP A 247 12.82 -5.24 -11.75
C ASP A 247 11.40 -5.74 -12.05
N PHE A 248 11.19 -7.05 -12.18
CA PHE A 248 9.89 -7.62 -12.43
C PHE A 248 8.93 -7.32 -11.27
N VAL A 249 7.76 -6.82 -11.65
CA VAL A 249 6.61 -6.64 -10.76
C VAL A 249 5.47 -7.40 -11.41
N ALA A 250 4.88 -8.33 -10.68
CA ALA A 250 3.69 -9.01 -11.13
C ALA A 250 2.54 -7.99 -11.17
N ASP A 251 1.89 -7.83 -12.32
CA ASP A 251 0.86 -6.81 -12.53
C ASP A 251 -0.40 -7.43 -13.15
N LYS A 252 -1.33 -6.58 -13.60
CA LYS A 252 -2.60 -6.98 -14.23
C LYS A 252 -2.48 -7.90 -15.46
N ARG A 253 -1.26 -8.14 -15.97
CA ARG A 253 -1.00 -9.05 -17.09
C ARG A 253 -0.78 -10.50 -16.65
N LEU A 254 -0.74 -10.77 -15.34
CA LEU A 254 -0.71 -12.12 -14.79
C LEU A 254 -1.76 -13.00 -15.45
#